data_AF-A0A699ZCJ1-F1
#
_entry.id   AF-A0A699ZCJ1-F1
#
_cell.length_a   1.000
_cell.length_b   1.000
_cell.length_c   1.000
_cell.angle_alpha   90.00
_cell.angle_beta   90.00
_cell.angle_gamma   90.00
#
_symmetry.space_group_name_H-M   'P 1'
#
loop_
_entity.id
_entity.type
_entity.pdbx_description
1 polymer ?
#
loop_
_entity_poly.entity_id
_entity_poly.type
_entity_poly.pdbx_seq_one_letter_code
_entity_poly.pdbx_strand_id
1 'polypeptide(L)'
;APSSTFMDTFLAASRSLLAVGSFSAHALALLMGGLAQLRVQPGEAWMQLYYTQLLDCLGECRGVHLARTLSSLASLDCSPPTPLLHACLAAAALRMRHQDLDPGAAAELAWAAQRLHARSRSHAPGGVEAEQAWLQRLAQAAPQQGR
;
A
#
# COMPACT_ATOMS: atom_id res chain seq x y z
N ALA A 1 -19.01 -11.74 -10.54
CA ALA A 1 -17.54 -11.59 -10.58
C ALA A 1 -17.10 -11.60 -12.05
N PRO A 2 -16.08 -10.83 -12.44
CA PRO A 2 -15.51 -10.90 -13.79
C PRO A 2 -14.98 -12.31 -14.11
N SER A 3 -14.81 -12.62 -15.40
CA SER A 3 -14.25 -13.90 -15.83
C SER A 3 -12.77 -14.03 -15.43
N SER A 4 -12.28 -15.27 -15.30
CA SER A 4 -10.87 -15.54 -15.01
C SER A 4 -9.95 -14.94 -16.07
N THR A 5 -10.29 -15.10 -17.36
CA THR A 5 -9.55 -14.52 -18.48
C THR A 5 -9.45 -13.00 -18.38
N PHE A 6 -10.52 -12.31 -17.99
CA PHE A 6 -10.48 -10.87 -17.77
C PHE A 6 -9.53 -10.53 -16.62
N MET A 7 -9.62 -11.24 -15.49
CA MET A 7 -8.77 -10.97 -14.33
C MET A 7 -7.29 -11.22 -14.60
N ASP A 8 -6.95 -12.29 -15.33
CA ASP A 8 -5.57 -12.58 -15.72
C ASP A 8 -5.02 -11.49 -16.63
N THR A 9 -5.81 -11.06 -17.61
CA THR A 9 -5.45 -9.96 -18.53
C THR A 9 -5.28 -8.65 -17.78
N PHE A 10 -6.21 -8.33 -16.86
CA PHE A 10 -6.17 -7.13 -16.04
C PHE A 10 -4.94 -7.10 -15.12
N LEU A 11 -4.63 -8.21 -14.45
CA LEU A 11 -3.46 -8.32 -13.58
C LEU A 11 -2.16 -8.20 -14.38
N ALA A 12 -2.08 -8.79 -15.58
CA ALA A 12 -0.93 -8.67 -16.45
C ALA A 12 -0.71 -7.23 -16.95
N ALA A 13 -1.79 -6.55 -17.39
CA ALA A 13 -1.74 -5.17 -17.86
C ALA A 13 -1.38 -4.20 -16.72
N SER A 14 -2.06 -4.31 -15.57
CA SER A 14 -1.76 -3.47 -14.40
C SER A 14 -0.34 -3.68 -13.88
N ARG A 15 0.19 -4.92 -13.89
CA ARG A 15 1.60 -5.18 -13.55
C ARG A 15 2.57 -4.40 -14.43
N SER A 16 2.30 -4.36 -15.73
CA SER A 16 3.14 -3.65 -16.70
C SER A 16 3.12 -2.13 -16.45
N LEU A 17 1.95 -1.58 -16.10
CA LEU A 17 1.79 -0.18 -15.73
C LEU A 17 2.46 0.17 -14.38
N LEU A 18 2.39 -0.73 -13.40
CA LEU A 18 3.11 -0.58 -12.14
C LEU A 18 4.63 -0.53 -12.39
N ALA A 19 5.15 -1.39 -13.27
CA ALA A 19 6.57 -1.47 -13.59
C ALA A 19 7.14 -0.21 -14.25
N VAL A 20 6.32 0.55 -14.98
CA VAL A 20 6.74 1.82 -15.62
C VAL A 20 6.43 3.05 -14.77
N GLY A 21 5.88 2.89 -13.56
CA GLY A 21 5.66 4.02 -12.67
C GLY A 21 4.48 4.94 -13.04
N SER A 22 3.48 4.47 -13.80
CA SER A 22 2.44 5.35 -14.37
C SER A 22 1.22 5.68 -13.49
N PHE A 23 1.14 5.19 -12.26
CA PHE A 23 -0.02 5.39 -11.37
C PHE A 23 0.19 6.60 -10.46
N SER A 24 -0.85 7.42 -10.33
CA SER A 24 -0.94 8.40 -9.25
C SER A 24 -1.34 7.73 -7.93
N ALA A 25 -1.13 8.42 -6.81
CA ALA A 25 -1.57 7.98 -5.49
C ALA A 25 -3.08 7.61 -5.46
N HIS A 26 -3.91 8.39 -6.15
CA HIS A 26 -5.34 8.11 -6.26
C HIS A 26 -5.61 6.81 -7.03
N ALA A 27 -4.95 6.64 -8.17
CA ALA A 27 -5.13 5.47 -9.03
C ALA A 27 -4.63 4.18 -8.35
N LEU A 28 -3.53 4.23 -7.57
CA LEU A 28 -3.07 3.10 -6.76
C LEU A 28 -4.07 2.71 -5.67
N ALA A 29 -4.67 3.69 -4.98
CA ALA A 29 -5.68 3.42 -3.97
C ALA A 29 -6.94 2.79 -4.58
N LEU A 30 -7.36 3.26 -5.76
CA LEU A 30 -8.48 2.65 -6.51
C LEU A 30 -8.15 1.24 -7.00
N LEU A 31 -6.95 1.01 -7.51
CA LEU A 31 -6.50 -0.29 -7.99
C LEU A 31 -6.59 -1.35 -6.89
N MET A 32 -6.01 -1.06 -5.72
CA MET A 32 -6.06 -1.98 -4.58
C MET A 32 -7.47 -2.13 -4.01
N GLY A 33 -8.25 -1.04 -3.95
CA GLY A 33 -9.65 -1.06 -3.52
C GLY A 33 -10.55 -1.89 -4.43
N GLY A 34 -10.34 -1.83 -5.74
CA GLY A 34 -11.07 -2.64 -6.71
C GLY A 34 -10.73 -4.13 -6.56
N LEU A 35 -9.45 -4.46 -6.40
CA LEU A 35 -9.00 -5.83 -6.13
C LEU A 35 -9.59 -6.39 -4.84
N ALA A 36 -9.65 -5.57 -3.78
CA ALA A 36 -10.27 -5.93 -2.51
C ALA A 36 -11.78 -6.23 -2.65
N GLN A 37 -12.53 -5.37 -3.35
CA GLN A 37 -13.95 -5.59 -3.62
C GLN A 37 -14.19 -6.87 -4.43
N LEU A 38 -13.31 -7.15 -5.39
CA LEU A 38 -13.36 -8.36 -6.19
C LEU A 38 -12.82 -9.61 -5.47
N ARG A 39 -12.25 -9.45 -4.27
CA ARG A 39 -11.57 -10.49 -3.49
C ARG A 39 -10.47 -11.21 -4.29
N VAL A 40 -9.73 -10.45 -5.09
CA VAL A 40 -8.60 -10.96 -5.89
C VAL A 40 -7.31 -10.52 -5.24
N GLN A 41 -6.49 -11.51 -4.86
CA GLN A 41 -5.15 -11.29 -4.34
C GLN A 41 -4.12 -11.41 -5.48
N PRO A 42 -3.38 -10.35 -5.82
CA PRO A 42 -2.30 -10.43 -6.80
C PRO A 42 -1.14 -11.29 -6.27
N GLY A 43 -0.37 -11.86 -7.20
CA GLY A 43 0.87 -12.59 -6.86
C GLY A 43 1.97 -11.68 -6.32
N GLU A 44 2.98 -12.28 -5.68
CA GLU A 44 4.06 -11.56 -4.99
C GLU A 44 4.79 -10.53 -5.86
N ALA A 45 5.16 -10.88 -7.10
CA ALA A 45 5.83 -9.96 -8.01
C ALA A 45 4.99 -8.71 -8.34
N TRP A 46 3.67 -8.85 -8.41
CA TRP A 46 2.76 -7.72 -8.58
C TRP A 46 2.75 -6.86 -7.32
N MET A 47 2.66 -7.49 -6.15
CA MET A 47 2.64 -6.78 -4.86
C MET A 47 3.92 -6.00 -4.59
N GLN A 48 5.09 -6.53 -4.97
CA GLN A 48 6.38 -5.81 -4.84
C GLN A 48 6.41 -4.52 -5.68
N LEU A 49 5.90 -4.57 -6.92
CA LEU A 49 5.80 -3.39 -7.76
C LEU A 49 4.80 -2.37 -7.19
N TYR A 50 3.65 -2.85 -6.72
CA TYR A 50 2.65 -2.01 -6.06
C TYR A 50 3.22 -1.29 -4.83
N TYR A 51 3.94 -2.01 -3.98
CA TYR A 51 4.58 -1.44 -2.78
C TYR A 51 5.68 -0.44 -3.11
N THR A 52 6.46 -0.70 -4.16
CA THR A 52 7.48 0.23 -4.63
C THR A 52 6.84 1.54 -5.09
N GLN A 53 5.81 1.45 -5.92
CA GLN A 53 5.15 2.64 -6.43
C GLN A 53 4.36 3.41 -5.35
N LEU A 54 3.75 2.69 -4.40
CA LEU A 54 3.10 3.30 -3.24
C LEU A 54 4.11 4.10 -2.40
N LEU A 55 5.33 3.58 -2.25
CA LEU A 55 6.41 4.29 -1.58
C LEU A 55 6.80 5.56 -2.34
N ASP A 56 6.98 5.46 -3.66
CA ASP A 56 7.38 6.60 -4.51
C ASP A 56 6.38 7.76 -4.45
N CYS A 57 5.07 7.46 -4.40
CA CYS A 57 4.02 8.47 -4.33
C CYS A 57 3.52 8.74 -2.90
N LEU A 58 4.19 8.24 -1.85
CA LEU A 58 3.69 8.32 -0.48
C LEU A 58 3.47 9.76 0.00
N GLY A 59 4.33 10.68 -0.45
CA GLY A 59 4.20 12.12 -0.15
C GLY A 59 2.94 12.77 -0.75
N GLU A 60 2.43 12.22 -1.86
CA GLU A 60 1.22 12.71 -2.55
C GLU A 60 -0.07 12.10 -1.99
N CYS A 61 0.05 10.99 -1.25
CA CYS A 61 -1.08 10.30 -0.67
C CYS A 61 -1.83 11.17 0.35
N ARG A 62 -3.08 11.51 0.01
CA ARG A 62 -4.05 12.08 0.95
C ARG A 62 -4.47 11.04 1.98
N GLY A 63 -5.02 11.51 3.10
CA GLY A 63 -5.49 10.63 4.16
C GLY A 63 -6.43 9.53 3.65
N VAL A 64 -7.37 9.89 2.78
CA VAL A 64 -8.32 8.96 2.15
C VAL A 64 -7.66 7.91 1.25
N HIS A 65 -6.53 8.23 0.61
CA HIS A 65 -5.78 7.26 -0.21
C HIS A 65 -5.11 6.21 0.68
N LEU A 66 -4.54 6.64 1.81
CA LEU A 66 -3.90 5.76 2.79
C LEU A 66 -4.91 4.87 3.50
N ALA A 67 -6.03 5.44 3.93
CA ALA A 67 -7.13 4.70 4.55
C ALA A 67 -7.62 3.58 3.61
N ARG A 68 -7.96 3.92 2.36
CA ARG A 68 -8.39 2.94 1.35
C ARG A 68 -7.34 1.87 1.07
N THR A 69 -6.09 2.28 0.90
CA THR A 69 -5.01 1.33 0.59
C THR A 69 -4.81 0.33 1.73
N LEU A 70 -4.71 0.82 2.97
CA LEU A 70 -4.47 -0.03 4.13
C LEU A 70 -5.70 -0.90 4.45
N SER A 71 -6.92 -0.37 4.35
CA SER A 71 -8.14 -1.17 4.56
C SER A 71 -8.29 -2.25 3.50
N SER A 72 -7.94 -1.96 2.24
CA SER A 72 -7.95 -2.93 1.15
C SER A 72 -6.93 -4.05 1.37
N LEU A 73 -5.68 -3.71 1.69
CA LEU A 73 -4.64 -4.69 2.05
C LEU A 73 -5.09 -5.54 3.24
N ALA A 74 -5.67 -4.91 4.26
CA ALA A 74 -6.19 -5.61 5.44
C ALA A 74 -7.36 -6.54 5.09
N SER A 75 -8.23 -6.19 4.14
CA SER A 75 -9.35 -7.03 3.72
C SER A 75 -8.93 -8.23 2.86
N LEU A 76 -7.85 -8.08 2.09
CA LEU A 76 -7.27 -9.14 1.24
C LEU A 76 -6.28 -10.04 1.99
N ASP A 77 -6.18 -9.87 3.32
CA ASP A 77 -5.17 -10.55 4.15
C ASP A 77 -3.72 -10.39 3.62
N CYS A 78 -3.44 -9.30 2.91
CA CYS A 78 -2.11 -8.97 2.40
C CYS A 78 -1.31 -8.21 3.45
N SER A 79 -0.10 -8.67 3.76
CA SER A 79 0.79 -7.97 4.68
C SER A 79 1.88 -7.21 3.91
N PRO A 80 1.85 -5.85 3.92
CA PRO A 80 2.97 -5.09 3.39
C PRO A 80 4.22 -5.28 4.27
N PRO A 81 5.42 -5.02 3.72
CA PRO A 81 6.66 -4.96 4.49
C PRO A 81 6.52 -4.02 5.69
N THR A 82 7.02 -4.43 6.87
CA THR A 82 6.92 -3.66 8.11
C THR A 82 7.39 -2.20 7.97
N PRO A 83 8.53 -1.91 7.31
CA PRO A 83 8.98 -0.54 7.12
C PRO A 83 7.98 0.31 6.31
N LEU A 84 7.41 -0.27 5.24
CA LEU A 84 6.40 0.41 4.42
C LEU A 84 5.11 0.65 5.21
N LEU A 85 4.66 -0.33 6.00
CA LEU A 85 3.49 -0.17 6.86
C LEU A 85 3.68 1.01 7.82
N HIS A 86 4.83 1.08 8.49
CA HIS A 86 5.15 2.19 9.39
C HIS A 86 5.19 3.54 8.66
N ALA A 87 5.75 3.59 7.45
CA ALA A 87 5.77 4.80 6.64
C ALA A 87 4.35 5.27 6.27
N CYS A 88 3.47 4.34 5.83
CA CYS A 88 2.07 4.64 5.55
C CYS A 88 1.31 5.16 6.78
N LEU A 89 1.52 4.55 7.95
CA LEU A 89 0.87 4.97 9.19
C LEU A 89 1.38 6.35 9.66
N ALA A 90 2.68 6.61 9.53
CA ALA A 90 3.26 7.92 9.84
C ALA A 90 2.71 9.01 8.91
N ALA A 91 2.63 8.73 7.60
CA ALA A 91 2.02 9.64 6.63
C ALA A 91 0.54 9.90 6.97
N ALA A 92 -0.21 8.88 7.35
CA ALA A 92 -1.61 9.02 7.72
C ALA A 92 -1.80 9.85 9.00
N ALA A 93 -0.95 9.63 10.01
CA ALA A 93 -0.95 10.43 11.23
C ALA A 93 -0.64 11.92 10.96
N LEU A 94 0.25 12.22 10.02
CA LEU A 94 0.49 13.59 9.58
C LEU A 94 -0.77 14.21 8.95
N ARG A 95 -1.46 13.49 8.05
CA ARG A 95 -2.70 13.98 7.42
C ARG A 95 -3.84 14.17 8.41
N MET A 96 -3.93 13.34 9.44
CA MET A 96 -4.90 13.52 10.53
C MET A 96 -4.65 14.83 11.29
N ARG A 97 -3.40 15.19 11.57
CA ARG A 97 -3.05 16.47 12.22
C ARG A 97 -3.43 17.67 11.37
N HIS A 98 -3.38 17.53 10.05
CA HIS A 98 -3.79 18.57 9.10
C HIS A 98 -5.29 18.57 8.77
N GLN A 99 -6.11 17.74 9.44
CA GLN A 99 -7.55 17.60 9.18
C GLN A 99 -7.90 17.20 7.73
N ASP A 100 -6.99 16.53 7.01
CA ASP A 100 -7.18 15.97 5.65
C ASP A 100 -7.70 14.52 5.70
N LEU A 101 -8.45 14.17 6.74
CA LEU A 101 -9.04 12.85 6.94
C LEU A 101 -10.40 12.99 7.62
N ASP A 102 -11.47 12.53 6.96
CA ASP A 102 -12.79 12.51 7.55
C ASP A 102 -12.90 11.40 8.62
N PRO A 103 -13.88 11.46 9.54
CA PRO A 103 -14.03 10.48 10.61
C PRO A 103 -14.21 9.03 10.13
N GLY A 104 -14.86 8.82 8.98
CA GLY A 104 -15.06 7.49 8.40
C GLY A 104 -13.73 6.90 7.95
N ALA A 105 -12.95 7.66 7.18
CA ALA A 105 -11.62 7.25 6.75
C ALA A 105 -10.65 7.03 7.94
N ALA A 106 -10.81 7.79 9.03
CA ALA A 106 -10.04 7.57 10.26
C ALA A 106 -10.40 6.24 10.94
N ALA A 107 -11.68 5.88 11.00
CA ALA A 107 -12.13 4.60 11.54
C ALA A 107 -11.62 3.42 10.71
N GLU A 108 -11.70 3.51 9.37
CA GLU A 108 -11.15 2.49 8.47
C GLU A 108 -9.66 2.30 8.66
N LEU A 109 -8.91 3.41 8.78
CA LEU A 109 -7.49 3.38 9.02
C LEU A 109 -7.14 2.69 10.35
N ALA A 110 -7.88 3.00 11.43
CA ALA A 110 -7.65 2.40 12.75
C ALA A 110 -7.88 0.88 12.73
N TRP A 111 -8.97 0.44 12.11
CA TRP A 111 -9.25 -0.99 11.91
C TRP A 111 -8.16 -1.67 11.09
N ALA A 112 -7.76 -1.07 9.97
CA ALA A 112 -6.74 -1.61 9.09
C ALA A 112 -5.39 -1.73 9.81
N ALA A 113 -4.98 -0.70 10.56
CA ALA A 113 -3.75 -0.69 11.32
C ALA A 113 -3.71 -1.81 12.36
N GLN A 114 -4.78 -1.99 13.13
CA GLN A 114 -4.88 -3.08 14.11
C GLN A 114 -4.71 -4.44 13.44
N ARG A 115 -5.41 -4.67 12.33
CA ARG A 115 -5.42 -5.95 11.63
C ARG A 115 -4.08 -6.25 10.97
N LEU A 116 -3.45 -5.27 10.33
CA LEU A 116 -2.12 -5.42 9.70
C LEU A 116 -1.01 -5.62 10.74
N HIS A 117 -1.06 -4.89 11.86
CA HIS A 117 -0.09 -5.05 12.95
C HIS A 117 -0.21 -6.41 13.67
N ALA A 118 -1.43 -6.92 13.84
CA ALA A 118 -1.61 -8.27 14.37
C ALA A 118 -0.95 -9.32 13.47
N ARG A 119 -1.01 -9.14 12.14
CA ARG A 119 -0.40 -10.07 11.18
C ARG A 119 1.10 -10.00 11.11
N SER A 120 1.69 -8.80 11.09
CA SER A 120 3.16 -8.65 11.05
C SER A 120 3.84 -9.31 12.24
N ARG A 121 3.16 -9.37 13.41
CA ARG A 121 3.66 -10.11 14.58
C ARG A 121 3.57 -11.63 14.45
N SER A 122 2.57 -12.14 13.72
CA SER A 122 2.39 -13.57 13.50
C SER A 122 3.21 -14.13 12.33
N HIS A 123 3.66 -13.27 11.42
CA HIS A 123 4.34 -13.64 10.20
C HIS A 123 5.55 -12.72 10.03
N ALA A 124 6.75 -13.18 10.40
CA ALA A 124 7.97 -12.43 10.12
C ALA A 124 8.22 -12.48 8.60
N PRO A 125 7.92 -11.41 7.83
CA PRO A 125 7.98 -11.52 6.39
C PRO A 125 9.45 -11.38 5.97
N GLY A 126 9.98 -12.38 5.24
CA GLY A 126 11.19 -12.23 4.43
C GLY A 126 12.55 -12.21 5.15
N GLY A 127 12.60 -12.38 6.48
CA GLY A 127 13.85 -12.33 7.23
C GLY A 127 14.47 -10.94 7.30
N VAL A 128 15.51 -10.79 8.14
CA VAL A 128 16.15 -9.51 8.46
C VAL A 128 16.65 -8.78 7.20
N GLU A 129 17.09 -9.52 6.19
CA GLU A 129 17.65 -8.97 4.95
C GLU A 129 16.60 -8.28 4.07
N ALA A 130 15.41 -8.87 3.92
CA ALA A 130 14.32 -8.23 3.17
C ALA A 130 13.84 -6.95 3.87
N GLU A 131 13.79 -6.96 5.20
CA GLU A 131 13.45 -5.78 5.99
C GLU A 131 14.49 -4.65 5.83
N GLN A 132 15.78 -4.99 5.87
CA GLN A 132 16.87 -4.05 5.61
C GLN A 132 16.80 -3.46 4.19
N ALA A 133 16.49 -4.29 3.18
CA ALA A 133 16.35 -3.81 1.81
C ALA A 133 15.19 -2.82 1.64
N TRP A 134 14.12 -2.96 2.44
CA TRP A 134 13.01 -2.00 2.47
C TRP A 134 13.37 -0.72 3.22
N LEU A 135 14.10 -0.82 4.32
CA LEU A 135 14.62 0.34 5.05
C LEU A 135 15.56 1.19 4.17
N GLN A 136 16.43 0.54 3.38
CA GLN A 136 17.31 1.22 2.44
C GLN A 136 16.52 1.95 1.34
N ARG A 137 15.49 1.32 0.77
CA ARG A 137 14.60 1.96 -0.21
C ARG A 137 13.88 3.18 0.37
N LEU A 138 13.35 3.07 1.58
CA LEU A 138 12.73 4.19 2.29
C LEU A 138 13.70 5.35 2.50
N ALA A 139 14.94 5.07 2.88
CA ALA A 139 15.97 6.09 3.05
C ALA A 139 16.31 6.80 1.74
N GLN A 140 16.24 6.11 0.60
CA GLN A 140 16.47 6.67 -0.74
C GLN A 140 15.27 7.45 -1.28
N ALA A 141 14.05 7.05 -0.90
CA ALA A 141 12.81 7.70 -1.30
C ALA A 141 12.51 8.98 -0.49
N ALA A 142 13.18 9.19 0.65
CA ALA A 142 13.08 10.45 1.38
C ALA A 142 13.57 11.60 0.49
N PRO A 143 12.86 12.73 0.41
CA PRO A 143 13.32 13.87 -0.36
C PRO A 143 14.71 14.26 0.13
N GLN A 144 15.67 14.37 -0.79
CA GLN A 144 16.94 15.05 -0.53
C GLN A 144 16.57 16.46 -0.09
N GLN A 145 16.46 16.67 1.22
CA GLN A 145 16.25 18.00 1.77
C GLN A 145 17.44 18.82 1.31
N GLY A 146 17.15 19.84 0.49
CA GLY A 146 18.15 20.69 -0.12
C GLY A 146 19.15 21.19 0.92
N ARG A 147 20.43 21.08 0.55
CA ARG A 147 21.49 21.93 1.10
C ARG A 147 21.27 23.37 0.68
#